data_AF-A0AWB5-F1
#
_entry.id   AF-A0AWB5-F1
#
_cell.length_a   1.000
_cell.length_b   1.000
_cell.length_c   1.000
_cell.angle_alpha   90.00
_cell.angle_beta   90.00
_cell.angle_gamma   90.00
#
_symmetry.space_group_name_H-M   'P 1'
#
loop_
_entity.id
_entity.type
_entity.pdbx_description
1 polymer ?
#
loop_
_entity_poly.entity_id
_entity_poly.type
_entity_poly.pdbx_seq_one_letter_code
_entity_poly.pdbx_strand_id
1 'polypeptide(L)' 'MSAVINRGGGRPSKGLRKYIGFRTQAKTAEDVQMIAAAKGMTVTDYVSSAVDRSLREDLALLDHFAHQEELPIRIAS' A
#
# COMPACT_ATOMS: atom_id res chain seq x y z
N MET A 1 18.05 27.77 -0.93
CA MET A 1 19.39 27.15 -0.92
C MET A 1 19.33 25.79 -1.60
N SER A 2 20.30 25.55 -2.49
CA SER A 2 20.79 24.28 -3.07
C SER A 2 19.82 23.21 -3.57
N ALA A 3 19.88 22.99 -4.89
CA ALA A 3 19.29 21.92 -5.67
C ALA A 3 19.69 20.50 -5.23
N VAL A 4 18.78 19.53 -5.43
CA VAL A 4 19.17 18.15 -5.72
C VAL A 4 18.78 17.82 -7.16
N ILE A 5 19.86 17.75 -7.93
CA ILE A 5 20.00 17.52 -9.35
C ILE A 5 19.38 16.15 -9.74
N ASN A 6 18.54 16.15 -10.78
CA ASN A 6 18.23 14.95 -11.57
C ASN A 6 19.54 14.33 -12.10
N ARG A 7 20.00 13.22 -11.50
CA ARG A 7 21.17 12.46 -11.98
C ARG A 7 20.72 11.05 -12.36
N GLY A 8 20.36 10.87 -13.64
CA GLY A 8 20.07 9.55 -14.22
C GLY A 8 18.59 9.33 -14.55
N GLY A 9 18.08 10.06 -15.55
CA GLY A 9 16.71 9.91 -16.07
C GLY A 9 16.50 8.67 -16.94
N GLY A 10 16.90 7.49 -16.47
CA GLY A 10 16.47 6.23 -17.05
C GLY A 10 15.06 5.89 -16.59
N ARG A 11 14.26 5.20 -17.42
CA ARG A 11 12.99 4.62 -16.95
C ARG A 11 13.32 3.67 -15.79
N PRO A 12 12.78 3.88 -14.57
CA PRO A 12 13.05 2.99 -13.46
C PRO A 12 12.62 1.57 -13.82
N SER A 13 13.49 0.58 -13.60
CA SER A 13 13.23 -0.83 -13.90
C SER A 13 11.97 -1.36 -13.21
N LYS A 14 11.57 -0.74 -12.09
CA LYS A 14 10.37 -1.09 -11.32
C LYS A 14 9.33 0.05 -11.23
N GLY A 15 9.32 0.95 -12.20
CA GLY A 15 8.37 2.07 -12.29
C GLY A 15 8.61 3.19 -11.27
N LEU A 16 7.77 4.23 -11.33
CA LEU A 16 7.78 5.32 -10.36
C LEU A 16 7.31 4.80 -8.99
N ARG A 17 8.09 5.03 -7.94
CA ARG A 17 7.82 4.55 -6.58
C ARG A 17 7.85 5.70 -5.59
N LYS A 18 6.87 5.73 -4.67
CA LYS A 18 6.88 6.62 -3.50
C LYS A 18 7.34 5.85 -2.27
N TYR A 19 8.09 6.50 -1.39
CA TYR A 19 8.47 5.93 -0.11
C TYR A 19 7.31 6.06 0.89
N ILE A 20 6.96 4.96 1.54
CA ILE A 20 5.98 4.91 2.63
C ILE A 20 6.69 4.27 3.84
N GLY A 21 6.91 5.06 4.89
CA GLY A 21 7.51 4.59 6.14
C GLY A 21 6.43 4.37 7.20
N PHE A 22 6.51 3.27 7.95
CA PHE A 22 5.65 3.00 9.09
C PHE A 22 6.44 2.32 10.21
N ARG A 23 5.92 2.37 11.43
CA ARG A 23 6.49 1.69 12.60
C ARG A 23 5.72 0.40 12.86
N THR A 24 6.42 -0.64 13.30
CA THR A 24 5.83 -1.91 13.70
C THR A 24 6.59 -2.46 14.91
N GLN A 25 6.06 -3.52 15.53
CA GLN A 25 6.73 -4.21 16.63
C GLN A 25 8.04 -4.84 16.14
N ALA A 26 9.07 -4.86 16.99
CA ALA A 26 10.39 -5.39 16.64
C ALA A 26 10.31 -6.83 16.10
N LYS A 27 9.58 -7.70 16.81
CA LYS A 27 9.33 -9.08 16.40
C LYS A 27 8.72 -9.19 15.00
N THR A 28 7.73 -8.34 14.69
CA THR A 28 7.11 -8.33 13.36
C THR A 28 8.10 -7.93 12.27
N ALA A 29 9.00 -6.98 12.54
CA ALA A 29 10.05 -6.60 11.60
C ALA A 29 11.04 -7.75 11.34
N GLU A 30 11.42 -8.48 12.40
CA GLU A 30 12.28 -9.67 12.31
C GLU A 30 11.60 -10.79 11.51
N ASP A 31 10.34 -11.09 11.80
CA ASP A 31 9.56 -12.11 11.09
C ASP A 31 9.43 -11.78 9.59
N VAL A 32 9.18 -10.51 9.26
CA VAL A 32 9.14 -10.02 7.88
C VAL A 32 10.47 -10.25 7.17
N GLN A 33 11.59 -9.94 7.82
CA GLN A 33 12.93 -10.13 7.26
C GLN A 33 13.22 -11.61 7.01
N MET A 34 12.90 -12.48 7.97
CA MET A 34 13.09 -13.92 7.88
C MET A 34 12.29 -14.52 6.71
N ILE A 35 11.01 -14.17 6.59
CA ILE A 35 10.13 -14.70 5.53
C ILE A 35 10.57 -14.18 4.16
N ALA A 36 10.95 -12.90 4.04
CA ALA A 36 11.43 -12.33 2.78
C ALA A 36 12.68 -13.07 2.29
N ALA A 37 13.64 -13.33 3.19
CA ALA A 37 14.84 -14.09 2.90
C ALA A 37 14.52 -15.54 2.46
N ALA A 38 13.64 -16.23 3.19
CA ALA A 38 13.22 -17.60 2.85
C ALA A 38 12.54 -17.69 1.47
N LYS A 39 11.87 -16.61 1.04
CA LYS A 39 11.22 -16.52 -0.28
C LYS A 39 12.14 -15.99 -1.40
N GLY A 40 13.41 -15.70 -1.10
CA GLY A 40 14.35 -15.16 -2.08
C GLY A 40 13.95 -13.76 -2.62
N MET A 41 13.25 -12.96 -1.81
CA MET A 41 12.77 -11.63 -2.20
C MET A 41 13.23 -10.55 -1.21
N THR A 42 13.18 -9.28 -1.63
CA THR A 42 13.48 -8.17 -0.72
C THR A 42 12.35 -7.94 0.27
N VAL A 43 12.65 -7.37 1.44
CA VAL A 43 11.63 -6.94 2.42
C VAL A 43 10.61 -6.01 1.77
N THR A 44 11.06 -5.08 0.94
CA THR A 44 10.18 -4.18 0.18
C THR A 44 9.22 -4.96 -0.72
N ASP A 45 9.71 -5.92 -1.48
CA ASP A 45 8.85 -6.71 -2.39
C ASP A 45 7.87 -7.60 -1.59
N TYR A 46 8.31 -8.19 -0.47
CA TYR A 46 7.44 -8.95 0.42
C TYR A 46 6.30 -8.10 0.99
N VAL A 47 6.64 -6.98 1.63
CA VAL A 47 5.65 -6.05 2.22
C VAL A 47 4.72 -5.51 1.14
N SER A 48 5.26 -5.13 -0.02
CA SER A 48 4.43 -4.64 -1.13
C SER A 48 3.42 -5.69 -1.58
N SER A 49 3.80 -6.97 -1.67
CA SER A 49 2.88 -8.05 -2.05
C SER A 49 1.79 -8.30 -1.00
N ALA A 50 2.12 -8.16 0.28
CA ALA A 50 1.16 -8.31 1.37
C ALA A 50 0.16 -7.14 1.39
N VAL A 51 0.66 -5.92 1.22
CA VAL A 51 -0.18 -4.70 1.16
C VAL A 51 -1.06 -4.73 -0.08
N ASP A 52 -0.53 -5.09 -1.26
CA ASP A 52 -1.31 -5.14 -2.51
C ASP A 52 -2.51 -6.09 -2.41
N ARG A 53 -2.37 -7.21 -1.69
CA ARG A 53 -3.49 -8.13 -1.44
C ARG A 53 -4.61 -7.46 -0.65
N SER A 54 -4.29 -6.88 0.51
CA SER A 54 -5.27 -6.17 1.34
C SER A 54 -5.89 -5.00 0.60
N LEU A 55 -5.05 -4.22 -0.11
CA LEU A 55 -5.48 -3.02 -0.79
C LEU A 55 -6.50 -3.31 -1.90
N ARG A 56 -6.38 -4.43 -2.62
CA ARG A 56 -7.39 -4.82 -3.62
C ARG A 56 -8.76 -5.08 -2.99
N GLU A 57 -8.78 -5.74 -1.85
CA GLU A 57 -10.01 -6.01 -1.10
C GLU A 57 -10.59 -4.70 -0.55
N ASP A 58 -9.76 -3.87 0.07
CA ASP A 58 -10.17 -2.58 0.64
C ASP A 58 -10.68 -1.60 -0.42
N LEU A 59 -10.03 -1.53 -1.58
CA LEU A 59 -10.47 -0.68 -2.70
C LEU A 59 -11.81 -1.14 -3.28
N ALA A 60 -12.04 -2.45 -3.38
CA ALA A 60 -13.34 -2.96 -3.84
C ALA A 60 -14.46 -2.61 -2.86
N LEU A 61 -14.17 -2.56 -1.55
CA LEU A 61 -15.12 -2.12 -0.53
C LEU A 61 -15.32 -0.59 -0.53
N LEU A 62 -14.32 0.18 -0.94
CA LEU A 62 -14.39 1.64 -0.94
C LEU A 62 -15.51 2.17 -1.84
N ASP A 63 -15.75 1.51 -2.98
CA ASP A 63 -16.86 1.81 -3.88
C ASP A 63 -18.23 1.62 -3.21
N HIS A 64 -18.36 0.68 -2.27
CA HIS A 64 -19.60 0.47 -1.52
C HIS A 64 -19.88 1.59 -0.50
N PHE A 65 -18.85 2.21 0.08
CA PHE A 65 -19.04 3.31 1.02
C PHE A 65 -19.39 4.64 0.33
N ALA A 66 -19.03 4.80 -0.94
CA ALA A 66 -19.39 5.99 -1.72
C ALA A 66 -20.86 5.99 -2.17
N HIS A 67 -21.52 4.83 -2.19
CA HIS A 67 -22.91 4.64 -2.61
C HIS A 67 -23.83 4.35 -1.40
N GLN A 68 -23.87 5.25 -0.42
CA GLN A 68 -25.02 5.32 0.48
C GLN A 68 -26.15 6.07 -0.24
N GLU A 69 -27.07 5.33 -0.85
CA GLU A 69 -28.34 5.91 -1.29
C GLU A 69 -29.13 6.41 -0.07
N GLU A 70 -29.71 7.61 -0.17
CA GLU A 70 -30.64 8.11 0.84
C GLU A 70 -31.74 7.09 1.09
N LEU A 71 -31.85 6.61 2.32
CA LEU A 71 -32.97 5.76 2.73
C LEU A 71 -34.26 6.52 2.46
N PRO A 72 -35.24 5.96 1.74
CA PRO A 72 -36.50 6.63 1.50
C PRO A 72 -37.22 6.81 2.84
N ILE A 73 -37.13 8.01 3.41
CA ILE A 73 -37.93 8.40 4.57
C ILE A 73 -39.37 8.43 4.07
N ARG A 74 -40.11 7.35 4.29
CA ARG A 74 -41.57 7.36 4.13
C ARG A 74 -42.12 8.19 5.28
N ILE A 75 -42.33 9.48 5.03
CA ILE A 75 -43.15 10.33 5.90
C ILE A 75 -44.55 9.70 5.89
N ALA A 76 -44.94 9.07 6.99
CA ALA A 76 -46.31 8.60 7.17
C ALA A 76 -47.22 9.84 7.18
N SER A 77 -48.11 9.93 6.19
CA SER A 77 -49.17 10.95 6.10
C SER A 77 -50.34 10.64 7.02
#